data_AF-A0A261KQA7-F1
#
_entry.id   AF-A0A261KQA7-F1
#
_cell.length_a   1.000
_cell.length_b   1.000
_cell.length_c   1.000
_cell.angle_alpha   90.00
_cell.angle_beta   90.00
_cell.angle_gamma   90.00
#
_symmetry.space_group_name_H-M   'P 1'
#
loop_
_entity.id
_entity.type
_entity.pdbx_description
1 polymer ?
#
loop_
_entity_poly.entity_id
_entity_poly.type
_entity_poly.pdbx_seq_one_letter_code
_entity_poly.pdbx_strand_id
1 'polypeptide(L)'
;SKNNSNKPNDFLILGTCKKLLNFIVIDSLEQPKHFVFYDLINNLGTIRVIGILLKIVLFCRQAKPYLEQKFSILFKHYQGSTSGKVWWLVKSMETLNVALSTNCGGINLCCF
;
A
#
# COMPACT_ATOMS: atom_id res chain seq x y z
N SER A 1 -17.94 30.23 19.33
CA SER A 1 -16.79 29.45 18.83
C SER A 1 -17.22 28.00 18.71
N LYS A 2 -17.39 27.46 17.50
CA LYS A 2 -18.03 26.14 17.28
C LYS A 2 -16.96 25.06 17.36
N ASN A 3 -17.13 24.15 18.33
CA ASN A 3 -16.17 23.13 18.73
C ASN A 3 -15.84 22.16 17.57
N ASN A 4 -14.54 21.98 17.29
CA ASN A 4 -14.00 21.03 16.31
C ASN A 4 -13.98 19.58 16.85
N SER A 5 -15.10 19.09 17.37
CA SER A 5 -15.21 17.77 18.02
C SER A 5 -16.03 16.76 17.22
N ASN A 6 -16.11 16.91 15.90
CA ASN A 6 -16.77 15.93 15.04
C ASN A 6 -15.74 14.89 14.57
N LYS A 7 -16.04 13.62 14.84
CA LYS A 7 -15.29 12.45 14.37
C LYS A 7 -14.97 12.65 12.87
N PRO A 8 -13.70 12.45 12.42
CA PRO A 8 -13.34 12.68 11.04
C PRO A 8 -14.27 11.88 10.11
N ASN A 9 -14.85 12.57 9.13
CA ASN A 9 -15.76 11.96 8.15
C ASN A 9 -15.03 10.83 7.40
N ASP A 10 -15.65 9.67 7.25
CA ASP A 10 -15.07 8.50 6.58
C ASP A 10 -14.54 8.84 5.17
N PHE A 11 -15.18 9.80 4.49
CA PHE A 11 -14.70 10.33 3.21
C PHE A 11 -13.34 11.04 3.32
N LEU A 12 -13.14 11.86 4.37
CA LEU A 12 -11.88 12.55 4.63
C LEU A 12 -10.78 11.55 5.01
N ILE A 13 -11.14 10.53 5.79
CA ILE A 13 -10.22 9.44 6.16
C ILE A 13 -9.76 8.70 4.90
N LEU A 14 -10.71 8.24 4.08
CA LEU A 14 -10.41 7.53 2.84
C LEU A 14 -9.59 8.40 1.87
N GLY A 15 -9.96 9.67 1.72
CA GLY A 15 -9.22 10.63 0.90
C GLY A 15 -7.77 10.82 1.37
N THR A 16 -7.56 10.84 2.69
CA THR A 16 -6.22 10.95 3.29
C THR A 16 -5.42 9.66 3.10
N CYS A 17 -6.02 8.49 3.34
CA CYS A 17 -5.38 7.19 3.10
C CYS A 17 -4.96 7.03 1.63
N LYS A 18 -5.81 7.42 0.67
CA LYS A 18 -5.46 7.42 -0.76
C LYS A 18 -4.24 8.28 -1.06
N LYS A 19 -4.21 9.52 -0.55
CA LYS A 19 -3.08 10.43 -0.73
C LYS A 19 -1.79 9.89 -0.12
N LEU A 20 -1.86 9.27 1.07
CA LEU A 20 -0.71 8.62 1.69
C LEU A 20 -0.19 7.45 0.86
N LEU A 21 -1.07 6.57 0.37
CA LEU A 21 -0.69 5.45 -0.48
C LEU A 21 -0.08 5.92 -1.81
N ASN A 22 -0.62 6.98 -2.42
CA ASN A 22 -0.03 7.61 -3.60
C ASN A 22 1.38 8.11 -3.32
N PHE A 23 1.58 8.81 -2.20
CA PHE A 23 2.87 9.37 -1.83
C PHE A 23 3.94 8.29 -1.58
N ILE A 24 3.58 7.21 -0.89
CA ILE A 24 4.53 6.16 -0.52
C ILE A 24 4.86 5.25 -1.71
N VAL A 25 3.87 4.91 -2.55
CA VAL A 25 4.02 3.90 -3.61
C VAL A 25 4.29 4.55 -4.97
N ILE A 26 3.28 5.24 -5.52
CA ILE A 26 3.38 5.98 -6.80
C ILE A 26 2.19 6.94 -6.95
N ASP A 27 2.45 8.19 -7.30
CA ASP A 27 1.41 9.20 -7.51
C ASP A 27 0.94 9.25 -8.97
N SER A 28 1.88 9.27 -9.93
CA SER A 28 1.63 9.29 -11.38
C SER A 28 2.71 8.53 -12.15
N LEU A 29 2.36 7.95 -13.30
CA LEU A 29 3.30 7.34 -14.25
C LEU A 29 4.09 8.39 -15.07
N GLU A 30 3.57 9.62 -15.17
CA GLU A 30 4.16 10.70 -15.97
C GLU A 30 5.27 11.46 -15.22
N GLN A 31 5.28 11.35 -13.88
CA GLN A 31 6.39 11.80 -13.04
C GLN A 31 6.80 10.66 -12.11
N PRO A 32 7.78 9.84 -12.51
CA PRO A 32 8.20 8.67 -11.77
C PRO A 32 8.99 9.09 -10.52
N LYS A 33 8.31 9.57 -9.48
CA LYS A 33 8.81 9.50 -8.11
C LYS A 33 8.84 8.05 -7.61
N HIS A 34 9.11 7.07 -8.49
CA HIS A 34 9.37 5.67 -8.12
C HIS A 34 10.51 5.56 -7.09
N PHE A 35 11.36 6.59 -7.02
CA PHE A 35 12.39 6.72 -6.01
C PHE A 35 11.85 6.70 -4.59
N VAL A 36 10.65 7.20 -4.27
CA VAL A 36 10.21 7.22 -2.86
C VAL A 36 10.00 5.79 -2.34
N PHE A 37 9.21 4.97 -3.05
CA PHE A 37 8.99 3.59 -2.62
C PHE A 37 10.30 2.78 -2.66
N TYR A 38 11.04 2.88 -3.76
CA TYR A 38 12.29 2.15 -3.91
C TYR A 38 13.34 2.55 -2.85
N ASP A 39 13.52 3.85 -2.60
CA ASP A 39 14.43 4.39 -1.59
C ASP A 39 14.01 3.97 -0.17
N LEU A 40 12.71 4.06 0.16
CA LEU A 40 12.20 3.57 1.44
C LEU A 40 12.48 2.08 1.64
N ILE A 41 12.31 1.26 0.61
CA ILE A 41 12.60 -0.18 0.67
C ILE A 41 14.09 -0.43 0.87
N ASN A 42 14.96 0.31 0.18
CA ASN A 42 16.42 0.14 0.31
C ASN A 42 16.95 0.65 1.66
N ASN A 43 16.40 1.75 2.19
CA ASN A 43 16.87 2.38 3.43
C ASN A 43 16.23 1.78 4.69
N LEU A 44 14.95 1.41 4.64
CA LEU A 44 14.19 0.94 5.81
C LEU A 44 13.90 -0.56 5.78
N GLY A 45 14.07 -1.21 4.64
CA GLY A 45 13.78 -2.62 4.42
C GLY A 45 12.30 -2.89 4.10
N THR A 46 12.07 -3.93 3.29
CA THR A 46 10.74 -4.31 2.77
C THR A 46 9.69 -4.48 3.86
N ILE A 47 10.01 -5.21 4.93
CA ILE A 47 9.03 -5.57 5.97
C ILE A 47 8.46 -4.31 6.65
N ARG A 48 9.31 -3.32 6.94
CA ARG A 48 8.87 -2.09 7.64
C ARG A 48 7.96 -1.25 6.75
N VAL A 49 8.33 -1.06 5.48
CA VAL A 49 7.54 -0.28 4.52
C VAL A 49 6.19 -0.95 4.25
N ILE A 50 6.19 -2.26 4.00
CA ILE A 50 4.94 -3.02 3.82
C ILE A 50 4.09 -2.97 5.10
N GLY A 51 4.70 -3.04 6.28
CA GLY A 51 4.00 -2.88 7.55
C GLY A 51 3.32 -1.51 7.71
N ILE A 52 3.92 -0.43 7.21
CA ILE A 52 3.30 0.90 7.19
C ILE A 52 2.08 0.90 6.25
N LEU A 53 2.22 0.38 5.04
CA LEU A 53 1.12 0.27 4.08
C LEU A 53 -0.03 -0.57 4.64
N LEU A 54 0.31 -1.67 5.32
CA LEU A 54 -0.66 -2.52 5.99
C LEU A 54 -1.39 -1.79 7.11
N LYS A 55 -0.69 -1.02 7.95
CA LYS A 55 -1.32 -0.21 9.01
C LYS A 55 -2.32 0.80 8.43
N ILE A 56 -2.01 1.42 7.29
CA ILE A 56 -2.93 2.33 6.60
C ILE A 56 -4.20 1.59 6.16
N VAL A 57 -4.04 0.39 5.58
CA VAL A 57 -5.17 -0.45 5.13
C VAL A 57 -5.99 -0.98 6.31
N LEU A 58 -5.36 -1.35 7.43
CA LEU A 58 -6.07 -1.80 8.62
C LEU A 58 -6.83 -0.66 9.30
N PHE A 59 -6.28 0.54 9.27
CA PHE A 59 -6.95 1.75 9.74
C PHE A 59 -8.16 2.12 8.87
N CYS A 60 -8.02 2.04 7.54
CA CYS A 60 -9.10 2.28 6.58
C CYS A 60 -9.20 1.12 5.58
N ARG A 61 -10.03 0.12 5.88
CA ARG A 61 -10.17 -1.09 5.04
C ARG A 61 -10.58 -0.79 3.60
N GLN A 62 -11.32 0.29 3.38
CA GLN A 62 -11.71 0.77 2.04
C GLN A 62 -10.50 1.21 1.20
N ALA A 63 -9.33 1.43 1.81
CA ALA A 63 -8.08 1.75 1.12
C ALA A 63 -7.39 0.51 0.50
N LYS A 64 -7.74 -0.73 0.90
CA LYS A 64 -7.16 -1.98 0.37
C LYS A 64 -7.12 -2.06 -1.17
N PRO A 65 -8.26 -1.90 -1.89
CA PRO A 65 -8.24 -1.98 -3.35
C PRO A 65 -7.35 -0.91 -4.01
N TYR A 66 -7.17 0.25 -3.35
CA TYR A 66 -6.27 1.30 -3.85
C TYR A 66 -4.81 0.89 -3.70
N LEU A 67 -4.43 0.24 -2.59
CA LEU A 67 -3.09 -0.30 -2.42
C LEU A 67 -2.79 -1.37 -3.51
N GLU A 68 -3.72 -2.30 -3.72
CA GLU A 68 -3.61 -3.34 -4.74
C GLU A 68 -3.46 -2.74 -6.16
N GLN A 69 -4.25 -1.71 -6.47
CA GLN A 69 -4.16 -0.99 -7.74
C GLN A 69 -2.77 -0.37 -7.94
N LYS A 70 -2.16 0.21 -6.90
CA LYS A 70 -0.83 0.83 -6.99
C LYS A 70 0.27 -0.20 -7.25
N PHE A 71 0.19 -1.36 -6.62
CA PHE A 71 1.12 -2.46 -6.89
C PHE A 71 0.92 -3.06 -8.29
N SER A 72 -0.31 -3.12 -8.79
CA SER A 72 -0.58 -3.52 -10.18
C SER A 72 0.05 -2.57 -11.20
N ILE A 73 0.00 -1.25 -10.94
CA ILE A 73 0.68 -0.24 -11.78
C ILE A 73 2.20 -0.43 -11.75
N LEU A 74 2.80 -0.64 -10.58
CA LEU A 74 4.23 -0.93 -10.47
C LEU A 74 4.61 -2.21 -11.22
N PHE A 75 3.85 -3.29 -11.03
CA PHE A 75 4.07 -4.55 -11.73
C PHE A 75 4.05 -4.36 -13.26
N LYS A 76 3.03 -3.66 -13.78
CA LYS A 76 2.92 -3.34 -15.21
C LYS A 76 4.11 -2.53 -15.72
N HIS A 77 4.59 -1.56 -14.94
CA HIS A 77 5.76 -0.75 -15.30
C HIS A 77 7.04 -1.59 -15.43
N TYR A 78 7.24 -2.58 -14.55
CA TYR A 78 8.44 -3.41 -14.53
C TYR A 78 8.33 -4.72 -15.32
N GLN A 79 7.20 -5.01 -15.95
CA GLN A 79 6.94 -6.28 -16.65
C GLN A 79 7.97 -6.60 -17.76
N GLY A 80 8.53 -5.59 -18.42
CA GLY A 80 9.56 -5.75 -19.45
C GLY A 80 11.01 -5.65 -18.95
N SER A 81 11.22 -5.46 -17.65
CA SER A 81 12.56 -5.27 -17.07
C SER A 81 13.23 -6.60 -16.73
N THR A 82 14.55 -6.71 -16.94
CA THR A 82 15.32 -7.92 -16.62
C THR A 82 15.24 -8.26 -15.12
N SER A 83 15.01 -9.54 -14.79
CA SER A 83 14.70 -10.04 -13.44
C SER A 83 15.64 -9.58 -12.33
N GLY A 84 16.94 -9.36 -12.63
CA GLY A 84 17.91 -8.89 -11.65
C GLY A 84 17.65 -7.47 -11.10
N LYS A 85 16.97 -6.61 -11.86
CA LYS A 85 16.67 -5.21 -11.44
C LYS A 85 15.34 -5.06 -10.69
N VAL A 86 14.53 -6.12 -10.65
CA VAL A 86 13.14 -6.07 -10.17
C VAL A 86 12.93 -6.88 -8.89
N TRP A 87 13.98 -7.50 -8.34
CA TRP A 87 13.88 -8.37 -7.16
C TRP A 87 13.24 -7.68 -5.94
N TRP A 88 13.50 -6.38 -5.76
CA TRP A 88 12.88 -5.58 -4.71
C TRP A 88 11.35 -5.52 -4.82
N LEU A 89 10.80 -5.51 -6.04
CA LEU A 89 9.37 -5.45 -6.29
C LEU A 89 8.73 -6.81 -6.01
N VAL A 90 9.37 -7.90 -6.48
CA VAL A 90 8.92 -9.27 -6.21
C VAL A 90 8.83 -9.52 -4.71
N LYS A 91 9.92 -9.23 -3.98
CA LYS A 91 9.96 -9.36 -2.51
C LYS A 91 8.89 -8.50 -1.82
N SER A 92 8.63 -7.29 -2.34
CA SER A 92 7.59 -6.40 -1.80
C SER A 92 6.19 -6.95 -2.02
N MET A 93 5.91 -7.51 -3.20
CA MET A 93 4.62 -8.15 -3.52
C MET A 93 4.39 -9.41 -2.68
N GLU A 94 5.41 -10.27 -2.51
CA GLU A 94 5.33 -11.46 -1.67
C GLU A 94 5.04 -11.08 -0.20
N THR A 95 5.80 -10.12 0.34
CA THR A 95 5.61 -9.63 1.71
C THR A 95 4.22 -9.02 1.89
N LEU A 96 3.74 -8.26 0.88
CA LEU A 96 2.40 -7.67 0.91
C LEU A 96 1.30 -8.75 0.88
N ASN A 97 1.42 -9.76 0.02
CA ASN A 97 0.44 -10.85 -0.08
C ASN A 97 0.32 -11.64 1.23
N VAL A 98 1.44 -11.94 1.88
CA VAL A 98 1.46 -12.60 3.20
C VAL A 98 0.81 -11.69 4.25
N ALA A 99 1.16 -10.41 4.28
CA ALA A 99 0.60 -9.44 5.22
C ALA A 99 -0.92 -9.26 5.05
N LEU A 100 -1.40 -9.14 3.81
CA LEU A 100 -2.83 -9.03 3.52
C LEU A 100 -3.59 -10.31 3.84
N SER A 101 -3.05 -11.48 3.49
CA SER A 101 -3.70 -12.77 3.79
C SER A 101 -3.85 -12.99 5.30
N THR A 102 -2.84 -12.62 6.08
CA THR A 102 -2.87 -12.80 7.54
C THR A 102 -3.71 -11.75 8.29
N ASN A 103 -3.85 -10.53 7.77
CA ASN A 103 -4.51 -9.43 8.50
C ASN A 103 -5.84 -8.98 7.88
N CYS A 104 -6.10 -9.34 6.63
CA CYS A 104 -7.32 -9.04 5.88
C CYS A 104 -8.00 -10.30 5.34
N GLY A 105 -7.47 -11.50 5.62
CA GLY A 105 -8.17 -12.75 5.39
C GLY A 105 -9.40 -12.81 6.29
N GLY A 106 -10.59 -12.75 5.69
CA GLY A 106 -11.83 -13.04 6.38
C GLY A 106 -11.87 -14.53 6.68
N ILE A 107 -11.36 -14.95 7.84
CA ILE A 107 -11.67 -16.27 8.37
C ILE A 107 -13.13 -16.20 8.84
N ASN A 108 -14.07 -16.42 7.92
CA ASN A 108 -15.41 -16.84 8.31
C ASN A 108 -15.29 -18.31 8.72
N LEU A 109 -14.92 -18.54 9.99
CA LEU A 109 -14.99 -19.86 10.61
C LEU A 109 -16.44 -20.17 10.98
N CYS A 110 -17.35 -20.10 10.02
CA CYS A 110 -18.70 -20.61 10.14
C CYS A 110 -18.80 -21.86 9.26
N CYS A 111 -18.26 -22.96 9.76
CA CYS A 111 -18.61 -24.35 9.43
C CYS A 111 -17.68 -25.27 10.22
N PHE A 112 -18.05 -25.52 11.49
CA PHE A 112 -17.89 -26.80 12.19
C PHE A 112 -19.03 -26.91 13.20
#